data_AF-H9VFR6-F1
#
_entry.id   AF-H9VFR6-F1
#
_cell.length_a   1.000
_cell.length_b   1.000
_cell.length_c   1.000
_cell.angle_alpha   90.00
_cell.angle_beta   90.00
_cell.angle_gamma   90.00
#
_symmetry.space_group_name_H-M   'P 1'
#
loop_
_entity.id
_entity.type
_entity.pdbx_description
1 polymer ?
#
loop_
_entity_poly.entity_id
_entity_poly.type
_entity_poly.pdbx_seq_one_letter_code
_entity_poly.pdbx_strand_id
1 'polypeptide(L)' 'PFYHTYLNKVAKEAKVICVSVNYRRAPEHRLPAAYDDCFDVLEWLARQAEAAEGEPIDPWLACHADFSNVFVAG' A
#
# COMPACT_ATOMS: atom_id res chain seq x y z
N PRO A 1 13.54 4.77 4.85
CA PRO A 1 14.81 4.58 4.12
C PRO A 1 15.31 3.12 4.06
N PHE A 2 15.12 2.30 5.11
CA PHE A 2 15.66 0.92 5.16
C PHE A 2 15.08 -0.02 4.09
N TYR A 3 13.79 0.08 3.78
CA TYR A 3 13.13 -0.81 2.81
C TYR A 3 13.04 -0.23 1.40
N HIS A 4 13.38 1.05 1.21
CA HIS A 4 13.16 1.74 -0.05
C HIS A 4 13.99 1.15 -1.21
N THR A 5 15.28 0.90 -0.98
CA THR A 5 16.15 0.29 -2.00
C THR A 5 15.71 -1.13 -2.35
N TYR A 6 15.25 -1.90 -1.36
CA TYR A 6 14.72 -3.24 -1.59
C TYR A 6 13.43 -3.20 -2.42
N LEU A 7 12.46 -2.37 -2.02
CA LEU A 7 11.21 -2.22 -2.76
C LEU A 7 11.42 -1.72 -4.18
N ASN A 8 12.37 -0.81 -4.42
CA ASN A 8 12.69 -0.38 -5.79
C ASN A 8 13.21 -1.54 -6.66
N LYS A 9 14.00 -2.46 -6.08
CA LYS A 9 14.43 -3.66 -6.81
C LYS A 9 13.26 -4.58 -7.12
N VAL A 10 12.41 -4.85 -6.14
CA VAL A 10 11.21 -5.68 -6.31
C VAL A 10 10.27 -5.09 -7.36
N ALA A 11 9.95 -3.79 -7.24
CA ALA A 11 9.11 -3.08 -8.21
C ALA A 11 9.67 -3.18 -9.63
N LYS A 12 10.99 -3.02 -9.80
CA LYS A 12 11.65 -3.11 -11.10
C LYS A 12 11.65 -4.52 -11.67
N GLU A 13 12.00 -5.53 -10.87
CA GLU A 13 12.19 -6.91 -11.33
C GLU A 13 10.86 -7.63 -11.54
N ALA A 14 9.94 -7.50 -10.60
CA ALA A 14 8.61 -8.12 -10.68
C ALA A 14 7.60 -7.29 -11.48
N LYS A 15 7.94 -6.03 -11.84
CA LYS A 15 7.06 -5.08 -12.54
C LYS A 15 5.74 -4.87 -11.80
N VAL A 16 5.84 -4.64 -10.49
CA VAL A 16 4.70 -4.44 -9.59
C VAL A 16 4.70 -3.04 -9.01
N ILE A 17 3.53 -2.60 -8.58
CA ILE A 17 3.38 -1.43 -7.72
C ILE A 17 3.72 -1.83 -6.28
N CYS A 18 4.59 -1.07 -5.63
CA CYS A 18 4.91 -1.27 -4.21
C CYS A 18 4.33 -0.14 -3.36
N VAL A 19 3.46 -0.50 -2.41
CA VAL A 19 2.93 0.42 -1.40
C VAL A 19 3.64 0.15 -0.07
N SER A 20 4.54 1.06 0.33
CA SER A 20 5.29 0.92 1.59
C SER A 20 4.56 1.66 2.71
N VAL A 21 3.95 0.93 3.65
CA VAL A 21 3.26 1.54 4.79
C VAL A 21 4.27 2.03 5.82
N ASN A 22 4.26 3.32 6.12
CA ASN A 22 5.06 3.91 7.19
C ASN A 22 4.25 3.92 8.50
N TYR A 23 4.00 2.73 9.04
CA TYR A 23 3.21 2.55 10.26
C TYR A 23 3.92 3.10 11.51
N ARG A 24 3.12 3.45 12.51
CA ARG A 24 3.56 3.94 13.82
C ARG A 24 4.27 2.83 14.60
N ARG A 25 5.39 3.19 15.23
CA ARG A 25 6.29 2.22 15.88
C ARG A 25 6.23 2.31 17.41
N ALA A 26 6.49 1.19 18.05
CA ALA A 26 6.75 1.12 19.48
C ALA A 26 8.17 1.64 19.80
N PRO A 27 8.40 2.20 21.00
CA PRO A 27 7.50 2.22 22.17
C PRO A 27 6.42 3.32 22.17
N GLU A 28 6.55 4.34 21.33
CA GLU A 28 5.67 5.52 21.29
C GLU A 28 4.23 5.15 20.95
N HIS A 29 4.07 4.20 20.02
CA HIS A 29 2.80 3.62 19.62
C HIS A 29 2.87 2.10 19.74
N ARG A 30 2.47 1.59 20.91
CA ARG A 30 2.39 0.15 21.17
C ARG A 30 1.29 -0.50 20.33
N LEU A 31 1.35 -1.82 20.23
CA LEU A 31 0.29 -2.61 19.59
C LEU A 31 -1.08 -2.28 20.22
N PRO A 32 -2.15 -2.18 19.41
CA PRO A 32 -2.25 -2.61 18.01
C PRO A 32 -1.92 -1.56 16.93
N ALA A 33 -1.40 -0.38 17.27
CA ALA A 33 -1.29 0.75 16.33
C ALA A 33 -0.63 0.43 14.97
N ALA A 34 0.41 -0.41 14.94
CA ALA A 34 1.04 -0.83 13.70
C ALA A 34 0.14 -1.68 12.79
N TYR A 35 -0.74 -2.50 13.39
CA TYR A 35 -1.71 -3.30 12.64
C TYR A 35 -2.83 -2.42 12.10
N ASP A 36 -3.31 -1.49 12.92
CA ASP A 36 -4.35 -0.53 12.52
C ASP A 36 -3.87 0.29 11.31
N ASP A 37 -2.65 0.83 11.35
CA ASP A 37 -2.10 1.61 10.24
C ASP A 37 -1.96 0.80 8.94
N CYS A 38 -1.54 -0.47 9.05
CA CYS A 38 -1.44 -1.34 7.89
C CYS A 38 -2.84 -1.71 7.35
N PHE A 39 -3.80 -1.93 8.23
CA PHE A 39 -5.18 -2.25 7.84
C PHE A 39 -5.87 -1.06 7.18
N ASP A 40 -5.68 0.15 7.72
CA ASP A 40 -6.19 1.40 7.13
C ASP A 40 -5.71 1.57 5.68
N VAL A 41 -4.45 1.21 5.38
CA VAL A 41 -3.93 1.25 3.99
C VAL A 41 -4.57 0.19 3.10
N LEU A 42 -4.86 -1.01 3.63
CA LEU A 42 -5.56 -2.05 2.87
C LEU A 42 -7.00 -1.63 2.58
N GLU A 43 -7.70 -1.03 3.54
CA GLU A 43 -9.04 -0.47 3.33
C GLU A 43 -9.01 0.68 2.32
N TRP A 44 -8.00 1.55 2.40
CA TRP A 44 -7.82 2.61 1.41
C TRP A 44 -7.64 2.03 0.01
N LEU A 45 -6.77 1.01 -0.18
CA LEU A 45 -6.57 0.32 -1.46
C LEU A 45 -7.85 -0.36 -1.97
N ALA A 46 -8.63 -0.98 -1.09
CA ALA A 46 -9.91 -1.59 -1.45
C ALA A 46 -10.89 -0.53 -1.99
N ARG A 47 -10.97 0.65 -1.36
CA ARG A 47 -11.77 1.78 -1.86
C ARG A 47 -11.28 2.28 -3.22
N GLN A 48 -9.97 2.27 -3.48
CA GLN A 48 -9.45 2.62 -4.80
C GLN A 48 -9.92 1.61 -5.87
N ALA A 49 -9.98 0.32 -5.52
CA ALA A 49 -10.43 -0.74 -6.43
C ALA A 49 -11.94 -0.67 -6.75
N GLU A 50 -12.73 -0.22 -5.79
CA GLU A 50 -14.20 -0.12 -5.89
C GLU A 50 -14.69 1.27 -6.35
N ALA A 51 -13.78 2.22 -6.57
CA ALA A 51 -14.12 3.59 -6.90
C ALA A 51 -15.03 3.68 -8.14
N ALA A 52 -16.19 4.30 -7.98
CA ALA A 52 -17.14 4.52 -9.07
C ALA A 52 -16.75 5.73 -9.94
N GLU A 53 -17.42 5.87 -11.09
CA GLU A 53 -17.22 7.03 -11.97
C GLU A 53 -17.51 8.34 -11.21
N GLY A 54 -16.51 9.21 -11.11
CA GLY A 54 -16.59 10.48 -10.36
C GLY A 54 -16.09 10.42 -8.92
N GLU A 55 -15.72 9.24 -8.41
CA GLU A 55 -15.07 9.13 -7.11
C GLU A 55 -13.56 9.39 -7.20
N PRO A 56 -12.95 9.98 -6.15
CA PRO A 56 -11.53 10.30 -6.16
C PRO A 56 -10.70 9.01 -6.04
N ILE A 57 -10.13 8.60 -7.16
CA ILE A 57 -9.09 7.58 -7.25
C ILE A 57 -7.72 8.24 -7.40
N ASP A 58 -6.68 7.65 -6.80
CA ASP A 58 -5.29 8.04 -7.06
C ASP A 58 -5.00 7.89 -8.56
N PRO A 59 -4.65 8.96 -9.29
CA PRO A 59 -4.51 8.90 -10.74
C PRO A 59 -3.44 7.91 -11.22
N TRP A 60 -2.41 7.66 -10.40
CA TRP A 60 -1.35 6.74 -10.75
C TRP A 60 -1.81 5.29 -10.57
N LEU A 61 -2.57 4.99 -9.51
CA LEU A 61 -3.22 3.68 -9.36
C LEU A 61 -4.28 3.45 -10.44
N ALA A 62 -5.09 4.45 -10.78
CA ALA A 62 -6.09 4.34 -11.84
C ALA A 62 -5.49 3.95 -13.20
N CYS A 63 -4.28 4.43 -13.50
CA CYS A 63 -3.60 4.16 -14.77
C CYS A 63 -2.77 2.88 -14.78
N HIS A 64 -2.37 2.35 -13.62
CA HIS A 64 -1.32 1.32 -13.55
C HIS A 64 -1.62 0.13 -12.64
N ALA A 65 -2.57 0.25 -11.70
CA ALA A 65 -2.84 -0.81 -10.75
C ALA A 65 -3.73 -1.90 -11.33
N ASP A 66 -3.39 -3.15 -11.04
CA ASP A 66 -4.24 -4.31 -11.25
C ASP A 66 -4.75 -4.79 -9.88
N PHE A 67 -5.95 -4.37 -9.52
CA PHE A 67 -6.58 -4.73 -8.25
C PHE A 67 -7.04 -6.19 -8.17
N SER A 68 -6.98 -6.96 -9.26
CA SER A 68 -7.22 -8.41 -9.22
C SER A 68 -6.01 -9.19 -8.68
N ASN A 69 -4.82 -8.57 -8.66
CA ASN A 69 -3.55 -9.18 -8.29
C ASN A 69 -2.85 -8.41 -7.16
N VAL A 70 -3.37 -8.56 -5.94
CA VAL A 70 -2.85 -7.88 -4.74
C VAL A 70 -2.15 -8.87 -3.82
N PHE A 71 -0.96 -8.48 -3.33
CA PHE A 71 -0.13 -9.31 -2.44
C PHE A 71 0.31 -8.50 -1.21
N VAL A 72 0.44 -9.18 -0.07
CA VAL A 72 0.99 -8.59 1.16
C VAL A 72 2.34 -9.21 1.45
N ALA A 73 3.32 -8.36 1.79
CA ALA A 73 4.67 -8.78 2.18
C ALA A 73 5.14 -7.93 3.36
N GLY A 74 5.78 -8.57 4.34
CA GLY A 74 6.26 -7.95 5.58
C GLY A 74 7.32 -8.80 6.26
#